data_AF-A0A533BFQ8-F1
#
_entry.id   AF-A0A533BFQ8-F1
#
_cell.length_a   1.000
_cell.length_b   1.000
_cell.length_c   1.000
_cell.angle_alpha   90.00
_cell.angle_beta   90.00
_cell.angle_gamma   90.00
#
_symmetry.space_group_name_H-M   'P 1'
#
loop_
_entity.id
_entity.type
_entity.pdbx_description
1 polymer ?
#
loop_
_entity_poly.entity_id
_entity_poly.type
_entity_poly.pdbx_seq_one_letter_code
_entity_poly.pdbx_strand_id
1 'polypeptide(L)'
;MDELRKILIKYKDIDFDEKLGNFDSLVDFSTMFYRDVAEIYDAVTRTRNLDRNPVGFQINDAAILGLLVRIWKILKEIVYYYEKKNADIIGLLDRQVIEAAVTAKYLLLNGDDAVEDYRRCSYKSRLQTLRRAAESPEFFETPAGRRLLKSIRKKLENDGFTEDSFGIQRENRWRLQGKTFY
;
A
#
# COMPACT_ATOMS: atom_id res chain seq x y z
N MET A 1 10.30 20.80 -5.85
CA MET A 1 8.85 20.62 -5.78
C MET A 1 8.23 21.78 -5.00
N ASP A 2 7.71 22.79 -5.70
CA ASP A 2 7.10 23.96 -5.06
C ASP A 2 5.83 23.62 -4.27
N GLU A 3 5.11 22.57 -4.67
CA GLU A 3 3.92 22.07 -3.96
C GLU A 3 4.23 21.66 -2.50
N LEU A 4 5.30 20.88 -2.29
CA LEU A 4 5.73 20.49 -0.94
C LEU A 4 6.13 21.70 -0.10
N ARG A 5 6.86 22.65 -0.71
CA ARG A 5 7.28 23.88 -0.02
C ARG A 5 6.07 24.71 0.41
N LYS A 6 5.05 24.84 -0.44
CA LYS A 6 3.80 25.55 -0.12
C LYS A 6 3.07 24.88 1.05
N ILE A 7 3.04 23.56 1.11
CA ILE A 7 2.45 22.82 2.23
C ILE A 7 3.23 23.07 3.52
N LEU A 8 4.56 22.87 3.49
CA LEU A 8 5.40 22.99 4.68
C LEU A 8 5.40 24.40 5.30
N ILE A 9 5.31 25.46 4.48
CA ILE A 9 5.24 26.84 4.98
C ILE A 9 4.01 27.07 5.87
N LYS A 10 2.88 26.41 5.59
CA LYS A 10 1.65 26.55 6.40
C LYS A 10 1.87 26.23 7.86
N TYR A 11 2.79 25.29 8.16
CA TYR A 11 3.05 24.78 9.51
C TYR A 11 4.09 25.58 10.28
N LYS A 12 4.76 26.55 9.64
CA LYS A 12 5.85 27.31 10.27
C LYS A 12 5.37 28.21 11.41
N ASP A 13 4.20 28.81 11.22
CA ASP A 13 3.65 29.84 12.13
C ASP A 13 2.33 29.37 12.78
N ILE A 14 2.09 28.05 12.86
CA ILE A 14 0.92 27.50 13.54
C ILE A 14 1.12 27.59 15.06
N ASP A 15 0.15 28.21 15.73
CA ASP A 15 0.01 28.11 17.17
C ASP A 15 -0.62 26.75 17.55
N PHE A 16 0.22 25.81 17.96
CA PHE A 16 -0.24 24.48 18.36
C PHE A 16 -1.09 24.50 19.63
N ASP A 17 -0.88 25.46 20.54
CA ASP A 17 -1.66 25.54 21.78
C ASP A 17 -3.11 25.92 21.46
N GLU A 18 -3.32 26.85 20.52
CA GLU A 18 -4.65 27.19 20.00
C GLU A 18 -5.31 25.98 19.30
N LYS A 19 -4.57 25.31 18.42
CA LYS A 19 -5.11 24.20 17.61
C LYS A 19 -5.39 22.93 18.41
N LEU A 20 -4.70 22.70 19.51
CA LEU A 20 -4.91 21.54 20.38
C LEU A 20 -5.77 21.87 21.62
N GLY A 21 -6.11 23.14 21.82
CA GLY A 21 -6.77 23.64 23.03
C GLY A 21 -8.23 23.22 23.20
N ASN A 22 -8.93 22.82 22.14
CA ASN A 22 -10.29 22.28 22.24
C ASN A 22 -10.59 21.27 21.13
N PHE A 23 -11.72 20.56 21.28
CA PHE A 23 -12.10 19.49 20.36
C PHE A 23 -12.36 19.98 18.93
N ASP A 24 -13.08 21.09 18.77
CA ASP A 24 -13.41 21.61 17.42
C ASP A 24 -12.14 22.10 16.71
N SER A 25 -11.26 22.83 17.40
CA SER A 25 -9.98 23.26 16.83
C SER A 25 -9.06 22.08 16.50
N LEU A 26 -9.08 21.03 17.32
CA LEU A 26 -8.33 19.79 17.06
C LEU A 26 -8.87 19.05 15.83
N VAL A 27 -10.19 18.98 15.65
CA VAL A 27 -10.82 18.35 14.48
C VAL A 27 -10.46 19.14 13.22
N ASP A 28 -10.56 20.46 13.25
CA ASP A 28 -10.22 21.31 12.11
C ASP A 28 -8.74 21.19 11.73
N PHE A 29 -7.85 21.23 12.74
CA PHE A 29 -6.42 21.05 12.53
C PHE A 29 -6.10 19.65 11.98
N SER A 30 -6.69 18.60 12.54
CA SER A 30 -6.49 17.22 12.07
C SER A 30 -6.95 17.08 10.62
N THR A 31 -8.12 17.62 10.27
CA THR A 31 -8.66 17.58 8.90
C THR A 31 -7.71 18.25 7.91
N MET A 32 -7.19 19.43 8.26
CA MET A 32 -6.19 20.14 7.45
C MET A 32 -4.89 19.33 7.33
N PHE A 33 -4.39 18.78 8.44
CA PHE A 33 -3.16 18.00 8.47
C PHE A 33 -3.24 16.76 7.58
N TYR A 34 -4.27 15.93 7.76
CA TYR A 34 -4.45 14.74 6.93
C TYR A 34 -4.61 15.09 5.45
N ARG A 35 -5.26 16.21 5.12
CA ARG A 35 -5.39 16.69 3.74
C ARG A 35 -4.03 17.06 3.16
N ASP A 36 -3.24 17.84 3.88
CA ASP A 36 -1.91 18.24 3.41
C ASP A 36 -0.95 17.04 3.30
N VAL A 37 -1.00 16.08 4.24
CA VAL A 37 -0.21 14.85 4.15
C VAL A 37 -0.64 14.01 2.93
N ALA A 38 -1.94 13.93 2.62
CA ALA A 38 -2.41 13.25 1.41
C ALA A 38 -1.81 13.89 0.15
N GLU A 39 -1.78 15.22 0.06
CA GLU A 39 -1.20 15.93 -1.08
C GLU A 39 0.33 15.74 -1.18
N ILE A 40 1.04 15.63 -0.04
CA ILE A 40 2.46 15.25 -0.03
C ILE A 40 2.67 13.86 -0.64
N TYR A 41 1.86 12.86 -0.23
CA TYR A 41 1.97 11.51 -0.79
C TYR A 41 1.61 11.49 -2.28
N ASP A 42 0.62 12.26 -2.73
CA ASP A 42 0.31 12.41 -4.16
C ASP A 42 1.55 12.91 -4.93
N ALA A 43 2.15 14.02 -4.49
CA ALA A 43 3.35 14.59 -5.11
C ALA A 43 4.51 13.58 -5.18
N VAL A 44 4.76 12.85 -4.08
CA VAL A 44 5.80 11.82 -4.03
C VAL A 44 5.50 10.68 -5.01
N THR A 45 4.25 10.21 -5.10
CA THR A 45 3.88 9.11 -6.02
C THR A 45 3.98 9.48 -7.50
N ARG A 46 3.95 10.78 -7.82
CA ARG A 46 4.18 11.30 -9.19
C ARG A 46 5.66 11.48 -9.52
N THR A 47 6.54 11.41 -8.53
CA THR A 47 7.98 11.65 -8.73
C THR A 47 8.66 10.39 -9.24
N ARG A 48 9.26 10.47 -10.43
CA ARG A 48 10.01 9.37 -11.07
C ARG A 48 11.49 9.69 -11.10
N ASN A 49 12.33 8.77 -10.59
CA ASN A 49 13.76 8.83 -10.82
C ASN A 49 14.04 8.41 -12.28
N LEU A 50 14.47 9.34 -13.13
CA LEU A 50 14.64 9.09 -14.57
C LEU A 50 15.78 8.11 -14.89
N ASP A 51 16.83 8.10 -14.08
CA ASP A 51 17.98 7.20 -14.28
C ASP A 51 17.61 5.76 -13.94
N ARG A 52 16.89 5.57 -12.82
CA ARG A 52 16.42 4.25 -12.37
C ARG A 52 15.20 3.76 -13.16
N ASN A 53 14.35 4.67 -13.62
CA ASN A 53 13.04 4.39 -14.23
C ASN A 53 12.83 5.17 -15.54
N PRO A 54 13.59 4.88 -16.62
CA PRO A 54 13.57 5.67 -17.85
C PRO A 54 12.22 5.56 -18.61
N VAL A 55 11.65 4.36 -18.67
CA VAL A 55 10.44 4.06 -19.46
C VAL A 55 9.20 3.83 -18.58
N GLY A 56 9.39 3.64 -17.27
CA GLY A 56 8.34 3.33 -16.30
C GLY A 56 8.94 2.79 -15.00
N PHE A 57 8.11 2.52 -14.00
CA PHE A 57 8.57 1.92 -12.75
C PHE A 57 8.95 0.46 -12.95
N GLN A 58 10.16 0.09 -12.53
CA GLN A 58 10.61 -1.29 -12.49
C GLN A 58 9.77 -2.11 -11.50
N ILE A 59 9.81 -3.43 -11.62
CA ILE A 59 8.96 -4.35 -10.83
C ILE A 59 9.09 -4.15 -9.31
N ASN A 60 10.31 -3.86 -8.84
CA ASN A 60 10.57 -3.62 -7.43
C ASN A 60 10.07 -2.24 -6.98
N ASP A 61 10.30 -1.21 -7.80
CA ASP A 61 9.81 0.14 -7.51
C ASP A 61 8.28 0.22 -7.54
N ALA A 62 7.65 -0.55 -8.43
CA ALA A 62 6.19 -0.61 -8.55
C ALA A 62 5.52 -1.14 -7.27
N ALA A 63 6.15 -2.08 -6.56
CA ALA A 63 5.62 -2.61 -5.30
C ALA A 63 5.58 -1.53 -4.20
N ILE A 64 6.67 -0.76 -4.07
CA ILE A 64 6.77 0.35 -3.12
C ILE A 64 5.81 1.47 -3.50
N LEU A 65 5.78 1.85 -4.79
CA LEU A 65 4.86 2.85 -5.29
C LEU A 65 3.40 2.47 -5.03
N GLY A 66 3.03 1.20 -5.21
CA GLY A 66 1.70 0.69 -4.91
C GLY A 66 1.28 0.91 -3.45
N LEU A 67 2.22 0.77 -2.50
CA LEU A 67 1.98 1.07 -1.09
C LEU A 67 1.82 2.57 -0.86
N LEU A 68 2.65 3.41 -1.48
CA LEU A 68 2.54 4.88 -1.36
C LEU A 68 1.21 5.40 -1.93
N VAL A 69 0.78 4.86 -3.08
CA VAL A 69 -0.54 5.17 -3.68
C VAL A 69 -1.68 4.71 -2.78
N ARG A 70 -1.54 3.55 -2.11
CA ARG A 70 -2.53 3.08 -1.13
C ARG A 70 -2.63 4.05 0.06
N ILE A 71 -1.50 4.50 0.61
CA ILE A 71 -1.47 5.48 1.71
C ILE A 71 -2.20 6.76 1.29
N TRP A 72 -1.83 7.34 0.13
CA TRP A 72 -2.49 8.52 -0.41
C TRP A 72 -4.02 8.37 -0.50
N LYS A 73 -4.50 7.28 -1.11
CA LYS A 73 -5.93 7.03 -1.27
C LYS A 73 -6.66 6.90 0.06
N ILE A 74 -6.08 6.20 1.03
CA ILE A 74 -6.70 6.04 2.35
C ILE A 74 -6.69 7.37 3.11
N LEU A 75 -5.64 8.18 3.01
CA LEU A 75 -5.62 9.52 3.61
C LEU A 75 -6.73 10.41 3.03
N LYS A 76 -7.01 10.35 1.72
CA LYS A 76 -8.14 11.07 1.10
C LYS A 76 -9.50 10.63 1.69
N GLU A 77 -9.67 9.33 1.94
CA GLU A 77 -10.87 8.81 2.61
C GLU A 77 -10.94 9.27 4.07
N ILE A 78 -9.82 9.26 4.81
CA ILE A 78 -9.77 9.77 6.19
C ILE A 78 -10.22 11.24 6.25
N VAL A 79 -9.74 12.10 5.33
CA VAL A 79 -10.18 13.50 5.23
C VAL A 79 -11.69 13.59 5.02
N TYR A 80 -12.24 12.78 4.11
CA TYR A 80 -13.69 12.74 3.89
C TYR A 80 -14.45 12.35 5.17
N TYR A 81 -13.96 11.37 5.94
CA TYR A 81 -14.61 10.95 7.17
C TYR A 81 -14.42 11.94 8.34
N TYR A 82 -13.34 12.72 8.36
CA TYR A 82 -13.19 13.85 9.26
C TYR A 82 -14.28 14.91 9.01
N GLU A 83 -14.53 15.28 7.75
CA GLU A 83 -15.58 16.22 7.37
C GLU A 83 -16.99 15.71 7.73
N LYS A 84 -17.17 14.38 7.77
CA LYS A 84 -18.40 13.72 8.21
C LYS A 84 -18.47 13.47 9.73
N LYS A 85 -17.44 13.85 10.48
CA LYS A 85 -17.32 13.61 11.93
C LYS A 85 -17.52 12.13 12.31
N ASN A 86 -17.00 11.21 11.51
CA ASN A 86 -17.14 9.76 11.71
C ASN A 86 -15.82 9.13 12.20
N ALA A 87 -15.57 9.25 13.50
CA ALA A 87 -14.34 8.77 14.13
C ALA A 87 -14.14 7.25 14.03
N ASP A 88 -15.23 6.46 14.04
CA ASP A 88 -15.14 4.99 13.99
C ASP A 88 -14.50 4.52 12.69
N ILE A 89 -14.90 5.12 11.56
CA ILE A 89 -14.33 4.79 10.27
C ILE A 89 -12.88 5.31 10.15
N ILE A 90 -12.59 6.50 10.67
CA ILE A 90 -11.22 7.04 10.70
C ILE A 90 -10.28 6.05 11.42
N GLY A 91 -10.66 5.58 12.62
CA GLY A 91 -9.85 4.63 13.39
C GLY A 91 -9.57 3.31 12.65
N LEU A 92 -10.53 2.81 11.87
CA LEU A 92 -10.33 1.63 11.04
C LEU A 92 -9.36 1.88 9.87
N LEU A 93 -9.42 3.06 9.27
CA LEU A 93 -8.59 3.44 8.13
C LEU A 93 -7.15 3.78 8.54
N ASP A 94 -6.95 4.43 9.69
CA ASP A 94 -5.62 4.78 10.21
C ASP A 94 -4.72 3.56 10.36
N ARG A 95 -5.27 2.45 10.86
CA ARG A 95 -4.52 1.19 10.95
C ARG A 95 -3.95 0.77 9.60
N GLN A 96 -4.76 0.86 8.54
CA GLN A 96 -4.31 0.47 7.20
C GLN A 96 -3.24 1.41 6.65
N VAL A 97 -3.31 2.71 6.97
CA VAL A 97 -2.25 3.68 6.63
C VAL A 97 -0.94 3.29 7.31
N ILE A 98 -0.98 3.02 8.61
CA ILE A 98 0.21 2.65 9.39
C ILE A 98 0.82 1.35 8.86
N GLU A 99 0.02 0.31 8.64
CA GLU A 99 0.49 -0.97 8.10
C GLU A 99 1.17 -0.79 6.73
N ALA A 100 0.58 0.02 5.84
CA ALA A 100 1.16 0.32 4.53
C ALA A 100 2.45 1.14 4.65
N ALA A 101 2.50 2.15 5.53
CA ALA A 101 3.66 3.01 5.75
C ALA A 101 4.84 2.24 6.35
N VAL A 102 4.60 1.40 7.35
CA VAL A 102 5.62 0.54 7.97
C VAL A 102 6.17 -0.45 6.94
N THR A 103 5.30 -1.06 6.13
CA THR A 103 5.72 -1.96 5.06
C THR A 103 6.54 -1.22 4.01
N ALA A 104 6.08 -0.07 3.52
CA ALA A 104 6.79 0.73 2.52
C ALA A 104 8.18 1.16 3.01
N LYS A 105 8.26 1.64 4.26
CA LYS A 105 9.53 1.97 4.91
C LYS A 105 10.45 0.76 4.98
N TYR A 106 9.93 -0.41 5.36
CA TYR A 106 10.73 -1.62 5.42
C TYR A 106 11.31 -1.98 4.05
N LEU A 107 10.49 -1.98 3.00
CA LEU A 107 10.93 -2.28 1.63
C LEU A 107 11.99 -1.29 1.13
N LEU A 108 11.81 0.00 1.41
CA LEU A 108 12.80 1.04 1.06
C LEU A 108 14.15 0.83 1.75
N LEU A 109 14.17 0.29 2.97
CA LEU A 109 15.38 0.13 3.78
C LEU A 109 16.09 -1.22 3.61
N ASN A 110 15.40 -2.26 3.15
CA ASN A 110 15.92 -3.64 3.13
C ASN A 110 16.19 -4.20 1.72
N GLY A 111 16.06 -3.38 0.68
CA GLY A 111 16.52 -3.71 -0.67
C GLY A 111 15.66 -4.72 -1.43
N ASP A 112 16.17 -5.17 -2.58
CA ASP A 112 15.42 -5.94 -3.58
C ASP A 112 14.93 -7.29 -3.07
N ASP A 113 15.69 -7.98 -2.21
CA ASP A 113 15.29 -9.27 -1.63
C ASP A 113 14.01 -9.14 -0.77
N ALA A 114 13.90 -8.05 0.00
CA ALA A 114 12.70 -7.78 0.79
C ALA A 114 11.50 -7.46 -0.12
N VAL A 115 11.74 -6.74 -1.22
CA VAL A 115 10.70 -6.40 -2.19
C VAL A 115 10.20 -7.64 -2.93
N GLU A 116 11.10 -8.53 -3.32
CA GLU A 116 10.72 -9.80 -3.94
C GLU A 116 9.94 -10.69 -2.98
N ASP A 117 10.41 -10.85 -1.74
CA ASP A 117 9.69 -11.62 -0.72
C ASP A 117 8.28 -11.05 -0.45
N TYR A 118 8.15 -9.72 -0.42
CA TYR A 118 6.86 -9.04 -0.33
C TYR A 118 5.95 -9.37 -1.52
N ARG A 119 6.48 -9.30 -2.76
CA ARG A 119 5.75 -9.72 -3.96
C ARG A 119 5.30 -11.17 -3.84
N ARG A 120 6.19 -12.09 -3.44
CA ARG A 120 5.87 -13.51 -3.25
C ARG A 120 4.78 -13.71 -2.20
N CYS A 121 4.83 -12.99 -1.08
CA CYS A 121 3.81 -13.06 -0.03
C CYS A 121 2.40 -12.71 -0.55
N SER A 122 2.29 -11.79 -1.52
CA SER A 122 1.01 -11.39 -2.12
C SER A 122 0.32 -12.48 -2.96
N TYR A 123 1.01 -13.59 -3.28
CA TYR A 123 0.48 -14.70 -4.05
C TYR A 123 -0.28 -15.74 -3.21
N LYS A 124 -0.29 -15.65 -1.87
CA LYS A 124 -0.93 -16.64 -0.97
C LYS A 124 -2.30 -17.11 -1.45
N SER A 125 -3.22 -16.17 -1.63
CA SER A 125 -4.60 -16.49 -2.04
C SER A 125 -4.68 -17.00 -3.48
N ARG A 126 -3.78 -16.56 -4.36
CA ARG A 126 -3.73 -17.02 -5.76
C ARG A 126 -3.31 -18.48 -5.85
N LEU A 127 -2.32 -18.89 -5.06
CA LEU A 127 -1.91 -20.30 -4.98
C LEU A 127 -3.01 -21.17 -4.34
N GLN A 128 -3.73 -20.65 -3.34
CA GLN A 128 -4.90 -21.35 -2.80
C GLN A 128 -5.97 -21.57 -3.88
N THR A 129 -6.22 -20.57 -4.73
CA THR A 129 -7.13 -20.71 -5.88
C THR A 129 -6.65 -21.76 -6.87
N LEU A 130 -5.34 -21.81 -7.18
CA LEU A 130 -4.78 -22.84 -8.07
C LEU A 130 -4.97 -24.26 -7.50
N ARG A 131 -4.73 -24.44 -6.20
CA ARG A 131 -4.97 -25.73 -5.52
C ARG A 131 -6.44 -26.14 -5.57
N ARG A 132 -7.34 -25.21 -5.22
CA ARG A 132 -8.79 -25.45 -5.30
C ARG A 132 -9.25 -25.82 -6.70
N ALA A 133 -8.62 -25.27 -7.73
CA ALA A 133 -8.93 -25.63 -9.11
C ALA A 133 -8.53 -27.07 -9.48
N ALA A 134 -7.51 -27.62 -8.83
CA ALA A 134 -7.15 -29.03 -8.96
C ALA A 134 -8.09 -29.95 -8.15
N GLU A 135 -8.57 -29.49 -6.99
CA GLU A 135 -9.41 -30.27 -6.07
C GLU A 135 -10.91 -30.22 -6.40
N SER A 136 -11.40 -29.16 -7.04
CA SER A 136 -12.84 -28.95 -7.32
C SER A 136 -13.03 -28.19 -8.63
N PRO A 137 -13.00 -28.89 -9.79
CA PRO A 137 -12.86 -28.26 -11.10
C PRO A 137 -14.13 -27.58 -11.64
N GLU A 138 -15.32 -27.89 -11.11
CA GLU A 138 -16.62 -27.47 -11.68
C GLU A 138 -16.70 -25.97 -11.98
N PHE A 139 -16.34 -25.11 -11.02
CA PHE A 139 -16.31 -23.66 -11.24
C PHE A 139 -15.22 -23.25 -12.25
N PHE A 140 -14.08 -23.93 -12.23
CA PHE A 140 -12.91 -23.57 -13.02
C PHE A 140 -12.99 -23.98 -14.49
N GLU A 141 -13.92 -24.87 -14.83
CA GLU A 141 -14.29 -25.19 -16.21
C GLU A 141 -15.21 -24.15 -16.84
N THR A 142 -15.86 -23.30 -16.04
CA THR A 142 -16.65 -22.18 -16.59
C THR A 142 -15.76 -21.16 -17.31
N PRO A 143 -16.30 -20.34 -18.25
CA PRO A 143 -15.53 -19.25 -18.86
C PRO A 143 -14.93 -18.27 -17.84
N ALA A 144 -15.64 -18.00 -16.75
CA ALA A 144 -15.16 -17.12 -15.69
C ALA A 144 -13.97 -17.75 -14.93
N GLY A 145 -14.10 -19.02 -14.54
CA GLY A 145 -13.05 -19.78 -13.88
C GLY A 145 -11.78 -19.91 -14.72
N ARG A 146 -11.90 -20.25 -16.01
CA ARG A 146 -10.76 -20.31 -16.93
C ARG A 146 -10.05 -18.97 -17.08
N ARG A 147 -10.80 -17.86 -17.16
CA ARG A 147 -10.22 -16.50 -17.21
C ARG A 147 -9.46 -16.17 -15.93
N LEU A 148 -10.00 -16.55 -14.76
CA LEU A 148 -9.33 -16.38 -13.48
C LEU A 148 -8.00 -17.13 -13.43
N LEU A 149 -7.98 -18.42 -13.80
CA LEU A 149 -6.75 -19.23 -13.82
C LEU A 149 -5.71 -18.68 -14.79
N LYS A 150 -6.14 -18.28 -16.00
CA LYS A 150 -5.26 -17.65 -16.99
C LYS A 150 -4.64 -16.36 -16.44
N SER A 151 -5.43 -15.54 -15.76
CA SER A 151 -4.95 -14.30 -15.12
C SER A 151 -3.93 -14.58 -14.01
N ILE A 152 -4.18 -15.59 -13.18
CA ILE A 152 -3.24 -15.98 -12.12
C ILE A 152 -1.91 -16.49 -12.70
N ARG A 153 -1.96 -17.39 -13.69
CA ARG A 153 -0.76 -17.95 -14.34
C ARG A 153 0.06 -16.87 -15.05
N LYS A 154 -0.62 -15.96 -15.79
CA LYS A 154 0.05 -14.83 -16.44
C LYS A 154 0.75 -13.91 -15.43
N LYS A 155 0.17 -13.73 -14.24
CA LYS A 155 0.81 -12.93 -13.18
C LYS A 155 2.08 -13.60 -12.65
N LEU A 156 2.03 -14.90 -12.37
CA LEU A 156 3.21 -15.69 -11.99
C LEU A 156 4.31 -15.58 -13.06
N GLU A 157 3.95 -15.75 -14.34
CA GLU A 157 4.87 -15.60 -15.47
C GLU A 157 5.50 -14.20 -15.55
N ASN A 158 4.69 -13.13 -15.44
CA ASN A 158 5.19 -11.75 -15.45
C ASN A 158 6.18 -11.46 -14.31
N ASP A 159 6.01 -12.10 -13.16
CA ASP A 159 6.90 -11.96 -12.00
C ASP A 159 8.06 -12.97 -12.01
N GLY A 160 8.13 -13.89 -13.00
CA GLY A 160 9.16 -14.92 -13.09
C GLY A 160 9.02 -16.06 -12.07
N PHE A 161 7.81 -16.28 -11.54
CA PHE A 161 7.54 -17.27 -10.50
C PHE A 161 6.86 -18.54 -11.04
N THR A 162 7.10 -19.66 -10.37
CA THR A 162 6.39 -20.93 -10.53
C THR A 162 5.70 -21.29 -9.21
N GLU A 163 4.83 -22.31 -9.20
CA GLU A 163 4.16 -22.76 -7.97
C GLU A 163 5.13 -23.24 -6.87
N ASP A 164 6.37 -23.56 -7.26
CA ASP A 164 7.47 -23.99 -6.38
C ASP A 164 8.28 -22.82 -5.82
N SER A 165 8.13 -21.60 -6.35
CA SER A 165 8.82 -20.40 -5.87
C SER A 165 8.41 -19.95 -4.45
N PHE A 166 7.59 -20.70 -3.72
CA PHE A 166 6.96 -20.23 -2.48
C PHE A 166 7.35 -21.01 -1.22
N GLY A 167 8.44 -21.80 -1.26
CA GLY A 167 8.90 -22.61 -0.12
C GLY A 167 9.14 -21.77 1.14
N ILE A 168 10.03 -20.77 1.04
CA ILE A 168 10.37 -19.85 2.14
C ILE A 168 9.13 -19.15 2.69
N GLN A 169 8.22 -18.69 1.83
CA GLN A 169 7.01 -17.99 2.28
C GLN A 169 6.06 -18.93 3.03
N ARG A 170 5.96 -20.20 2.63
CA ARG A 170 5.15 -21.20 3.37
C ARG A 170 5.73 -21.45 4.77
N GLU A 171 7.05 -21.61 4.87
CA GLU A 171 7.77 -21.79 6.14
C GLU A 171 7.60 -20.57 7.05
N ASN A 172 7.73 -19.36 6.49
CA ASN A 172 7.55 -18.10 7.21
C ASN A 172 6.08 -17.76 7.51
N ARG A 173 5.14 -18.65 7.19
CA ARG A 173 3.69 -18.45 7.33
C ARG A 173 3.17 -17.21 6.59
N TRP A 174 3.76 -16.91 5.45
CA TRP A 174 3.44 -15.77 4.57
C TRP A 174 3.71 -14.42 5.21
N ARG A 175 4.64 -14.38 6.18
CA ARG A 175 5.15 -13.15 6.78
C ARG A 175 6.35 -12.67 6.00
N LEU A 176 6.37 -11.37 5.68
CA LEU A 176 7.47 -10.71 4.98
C LEU A 176 8.79 -10.93 5.75
N GLN A 177 9.69 -11.72 5.15
CA GLN A 177 10.95 -12.21 5.71
C GLN A 177 10.79 -12.78 7.14
N GLY A 178 9.66 -13.44 7.41
CA GLY A 178 9.34 -14.03 8.71
C GLY A 178 8.99 -13.02 9.82
N LYS A 179 8.96 -11.71 9.52
CA LYS A 179 8.72 -10.64 10.49
C LYS A 179 7.24 -10.33 10.66
N THR A 180 6.88 -9.91 11.87
CA THR A 180 5.56 -9.34 12.18
C THR A 180 5.74 -7.84 12.35
N PHE A 181 4.93 -7.04 11.65
CA PHE A 181 5.01 -5.58 11.68
C PHE A 181 3.94 -4.93 12.57
N TYR A 182 3.01 -5.72 13.12
CA TYR A 182 1.81 -5.31 13.84
C TYR A 182 1.24 -6.42 14.72
#